data_AF-A0A2V1DJI8-F1
#
_entry.id   AF-A0A2V1DJI8-F1
#
_cell.length_a   1.000
_cell.length_b   1.000
_cell.length_c   1.000
_cell.angle_alpha   90.00
_cell.angle_beta   90.00
_cell.angle_gamma   90.00
#
_symmetry.space_group_name_H-M   'P 1'
#
loop_
_entity.id
_entity.type
_entity.pdbx_description
1 polymer ?
#
loop_
_entity_poly.entity_id
_entity_poly.type
_entity_poly.pdbx_seq_one_letter_code
_entity_poly.pdbx_strand_id
1 'polypeptide(L)'
;MSATTTTISPFFSFGPDDSFISKNYEGLRYRHLPPGLHDLISSGSVLDVYWASLGPIQESWILSFKDSSGKYNLAYGPQIPPRLLTHLKKVPPHPQIRTFLGPSQSYVFWDPTSIRWASLPPSLEDSLQSWLTPSGWKAGPPRFVSWGVSDAFFAMSEYGNVAYRLGGRSKKKGNFPDEKDDDDDDDGNGDDKEEGKWEIWRETVEEWRGERGFVWSEVAFISLDPTTRDQFIAMRNDGTWAGSIDDVNEEALSGFAVNFFKLTTRRRRGTSKAQQPSSSSQQQQQQNQHDHHQRNYQYTNGSGGGDARNHRHNHHHTSPPPPAPDINAPPDPQTQALYQRWATDTATLFAGALAANNNPPTTSSKKNPRKLEIRSQSSTSSTSSTPPPPPPSIPTTTTTPPRLLTTFPYLPPSITTCVLPSCIPHKSDPRGLRACKHDVERLLRASGLYSYEWLRQERIRWHPDRFGRLCEVGFREEGRRVAEEMFKVVDALVGEVQAGRRV
;
A
#
# COMPACT_ATOMS: atom_id res chain seq x y z
N MET A 1 10.41 22.32 -23.22
CA MET A 1 9.38 21.28 -23.00
C MET A 1 9.96 20.27 -22.02
N SER A 2 9.50 20.26 -20.77
CA SER A 2 10.00 19.32 -19.76
C SER A 2 9.53 17.91 -20.09
N ALA A 3 10.45 16.98 -20.28
CA ALA A 3 10.13 15.58 -20.51
C ALA A 3 9.42 15.02 -19.26
N THR A 4 8.11 14.84 -19.34
CA THR A 4 7.33 14.12 -18.33
C THR A 4 7.93 12.73 -18.19
N THR A 5 8.54 12.43 -17.06
CA THR A 5 9.12 11.10 -16.85
C THR A 5 7.97 10.11 -16.72
N THR A 6 7.69 9.33 -17.77
CA THR A 6 6.69 8.26 -17.74
C THR A 6 7.02 7.33 -16.58
N THR A 7 6.16 7.29 -15.56
CA THR A 7 6.31 6.38 -14.44
C THR A 7 6.04 4.96 -14.92
N ILE A 8 7.10 4.14 -14.96
CA ILE A 8 6.99 2.71 -15.21
C ILE A 8 6.18 2.10 -14.07
N SER A 9 5.02 1.52 -14.39
CA SER A 9 4.20 0.76 -13.45
C SER A 9 4.71 -0.67 -13.43
N PRO A 10 5.14 -1.21 -12.27
CA PRO A 10 5.42 -2.64 -12.17
C PRO A 10 4.14 -3.46 -12.45
N PHE A 11 4.30 -4.67 -12.97
CA PHE A 11 3.20 -5.60 -13.23
C PHE A 11 3.68 -7.06 -13.16
N PHE A 12 2.73 -7.96 -12.94
CA PHE A 12 2.88 -9.41 -13.01
C PHE A 12 1.65 -9.98 -13.71
N SER A 13 1.82 -10.90 -14.65
CA SER A 13 0.72 -11.59 -15.33
C SER A 13 1.03 -13.08 -15.41
N PHE A 14 0.10 -13.89 -14.94
CA PHE A 14 0.07 -15.34 -15.12
C PHE A 14 -0.54 -15.71 -16.46
N GLY A 15 -0.09 -16.82 -17.04
CA GLY A 15 -0.65 -17.43 -18.25
C GLY A 15 -0.67 -18.97 -18.14
N PRO A 16 -1.06 -19.67 -19.21
CA PRO A 16 -1.12 -21.13 -19.22
C PRO A 16 0.27 -21.76 -19.05
N ASP A 17 0.32 -23.06 -18.73
CA ASP A 17 1.56 -23.87 -18.67
C ASP A 17 2.65 -23.27 -17.76
N ASP A 18 2.24 -22.77 -16.60
CA ASP A 18 3.10 -22.09 -15.62
C ASP A 18 3.87 -20.89 -16.20
N SER A 19 3.34 -20.30 -17.28
CA SER A 19 3.92 -19.12 -17.89
C SER A 19 3.64 -17.87 -17.08
N PHE A 20 4.62 -16.97 -17.07
CA PHE A 20 4.42 -15.65 -16.50
C PHE A 20 5.26 -14.62 -17.24
N ILE A 21 4.82 -13.38 -17.13
CA ILE A 21 5.60 -12.19 -17.47
C ILE A 21 5.46 -11.17 -16.36
N SER A 22 6.58 -10.59 -15.95
CA SER A 22 6.61 -9.58 -14.91
C SER A 22 7.62 -8.51 -15.25
N LYS A 23 7.32 -7.28 -14.82
CA LYS A 23 8.26 -6.18 -14.86
C LYS A 23 8.30 -5.49 -13.52
N ASN A 24 9.50 -5.34 -12.99
CA ASN A 24 9.77 -4.53 -11.81
C ASN A 24 10.92 -3.56 -12.12
N TYR A 25 11.51 -2.98 -11.08
CA TYR A 25 12.61 -2.04 -11.24
C TYR A 25 13.96 -2.65 -11.62
N GLU A 26 14.14 -3.97 -11.48
CA GLU A 26 15.33 -4.66 -11.98
C GLU A 26 15.23 -5.01 -13.46
N GLY A 27 14.01 -5.03 -14.02
CA GLY A 27 13.78 -5.28 -15.43
C GLY A 27 12.59 -6.20 -15.69
N LEU A 28 12.56 -6.74 -16.91
CA LEU A 28 11.57 -7.71 -17.37
C LEU A 28 12.05 -9.13 -17.00
N ARG A 29 11.16 -9.94 -16.45
CA ARG A 29 11.37 -11.37 -16.19
C ARG A 29 10.19 -12.16 -16.73
N TYR A 30 10.45 -13.33 -17.30
CA TYR A 30 9.40 -14.17 -17.86
C TYR A 30 9.81 -15.64 -17.89
N ARG A 31 8.81 -16.50 -18.03
CA ARG A 31 8.97 -17.95 -18.22
C ARG A 31 7.88 -18.48 -19.14
N HIS A 32 8.23 -19.46 -19.97
CA HIS A 32 7.32 -20.20 -20.87
C HIS A 32 6.36 -19.30 -21.66
N LEU A 33 6.86 -18.16 -22.17
CA LEU A 33 6.02 -17.24 -22.93
C LEU A 33 5.40 -17.92 -24.16
N PRO A 34 4.18 -17.52 -24.58
CA PRO A 34 3.67 -17.89 -25.88
C PRO A 34 4.71 -17.63 -26.99
N PRO A 35 4.94 -18.57 -27.93
CA PRO A 35 5.97 -18.44 -28.97
C PRO A 35 5.97 -17.08 -29.67
N GLY A 36 4.80 -16.56 -30.07
CA GLY A 36 4.72 -15.26 -30.73
C GLY A 36 5.17 -14.09 -29.86
N LEU A 37 4.94 -14.15 -28.54
CA LEU A 37 5.40 -13.16 -27.58
C LEU A 37 6.90 -13.31 -27.28
N HIS A 38 7.37 -14.55 -27.15
CA HIS A 38 8.78 -14.84 -26.95
C HIS A 38 9.63 -14.33 -28.11
N ASP A 39 9.23 -14.59 -29.35
CA ASP A 39 9.93 -14.14 -30.55
C ASP A 39 9.96 -12.61 -30.63
N LEU A 40 8.85 -11.95 -30.31
CA LEU A 40 8.79 -10.49 -30.26
C LEU A 40 9.80 -9.90 -29.26
N ILE A 41 9.86 -10.42 -28.04
CA ILE A 41 10.76 -9.94 -26.99
C ILE A 41 12.23 -10.28 -27.31
N SER A 42 12.50 -11.51 -27.78
CA SER A 42 13.85 -11.98 -28.06
C SER A 42 14.46 -11.40 -29.34
N SER A 43 13.65 -10.88 -30.26
CA SER A 43 14.12 -10.22 -31.49
C SER A 43 14.98 -8.97 -31.25
N GLY A 44 14.98 -8.41 -30.03
CA GLY A 44 15.64 -7.14 -29.71
C GLY A 44 14.86 -5.90 -30.20
N SER A 45 13.68 -6.08 -30.79
CA SER A 45 12.81 -4.98 -31.23
C SER A 45 12.17 -4.25 -30.05
N VAL A 46 12.04 -4.91 -28.90
CA VAL A 46 11.42 -4.37 -27.68
C VAL A 46 12.49 -3.71 -26.80
N LEU A 47 12.46 -2.38 -26.72
CA LEU A 47 13.37 -1.60 -25.89
C LEU A 47 12.89 -1.53 -24.44
N ASP A 48 11.59 -1.32 -24.22
CA ASP A 48 11.01 -1.25 -22.88
C ASP A 48 9.54 -1.69 -22.87
N VAL A 49 9.09 -2.37 -21.80
CA VAL A 49 7.70 -2.87 -21.69
C VAL A 49 6.91 -2.04 -20.68
N TYR A 50 5.76 -1.48 -21.06
CA TYR A 50 4.92 -0.71 -20.13
C TYR A 50 3.85 -1.57 -19.44
N TRP A 51 3.32 -2.55 -20.17
CA TRP A 51 2.28 -3.44 -19.69
C TRP A 51 2.29 -4.74 -20.48
N ALA A 52 2.00 -5.85 -19.83
CA ALA A 52 1.72 -7.12 -20.49
C ALA A 52 0.57 -7.84 -19.79
N SER A 53 -0.25 -8.54 -20.56
CA SER A 53 -1.27 -9.45 -20.07
C SER A 53 -1.24 -10.74 -20.86
N LEU A 54 -1.18 -11.86 -20.14
CA LEU A 54 -1.38 -13.20 -20.66
C LEU A 54 -2.81 -13.61 -20.30
N GLY A 55 -3.51 -14.18 -21.28
CA GLY A 55 -4.84 -14.75 -21.10
C GLY A 55 -4.77 -16.25 -20.82
N PRO A 56 -5.93 -16.90 -20.60
CA PRO A 56 -5.97 -18.30 -20.17
C PRO A 56 -5.72 -19.33 -21.29
N ILE A 57 -5.48 -18.87 -22.52
CA ILE A 57 -5.30 -19.72 -23.70
C ILE A 57 -3.97 -19.33 -24.34
N GLN A 58 -3.26 -20.32 -24.87
CA GLN A 58 -2.04 -20.10 -25.64
C GLN A 58 -2.26 -19.06 -26.75
N GLU A 59 -1.27 -18.20 -26.97
CA GLU A 59 -1.35 -17.11 -27.95
C GLU A 59 -2.46 -16.06 -27.69
N SER A 60 -3.05 -16.05 -26.49
CA SER A 60 -3.89 -14.94 -26.01
C SER A 60 -3.04 -14.04 -25.13
N TRP A 61 -2.44 -13.00 -25.72
CA TRP A 61 -1.58 -12.07 -24.98
C TRP A 61 -1.62 -10.68 -25.59
N ILE A 62 -1.27 -9.67 -24.80
CA ILE A 62 -1.17 -8.26 -25.22
C ILE A 62 0.09 -7.66 -24.59
N LEU A 63 0.86 -6.90 -25.37
CA LEU A 63 2.07 -6.21 -24.95
C LEU A 63 2.03 -4.73 -25.38
N SER A 64 2.09 -3.81 -24.43
CA SER A 64 2.35 -2.39 -24.66
C SER A 64 3.82 -2.10 -24.39
N PHE A 65 4.54 -1.57 -25.37
CA PHE A 65 6.00 -1.45 -25.31
C PHE A 65 6.52 -0.25 -26.10
N LYS A 66 7.79 0.08 -25.88
CA LYS A 66 8.60 1.00 -26.68
C LYS A 66 9.54 0.15 -27.53
N ASP A 67 9.61 0.42 -28.83
CA ASP A 67 10.56 -0.27 -29.70
C ASP A 67 11.96 0.36 -29.67
N SER A 68 12.90 -0.27 -30.37
CA SER A 68 14.29 0.21 -30.54
C SER A 68 14.40 1.58 -31.24
N SER A 69 13.39 1.98 -32.02
CA SER A 69 13.29 3.33 -32.61
C SER A 69 12.76 4.38 -31.63
N GLY A 70 12.32 3.94 -30.45
CA GLY A 70 11.73 4.77 -29.42
C GLY A 70 10.24 5.06 -29.60
N LYS A 71 9.58 4.39 -30.55
CA LYS A 71 8.14 4.54 -30.80
C LYS A 71 7.34 3.63 -29.87
N TYR A 72 6.18 4.11 -29.40
CA TYR A 72 5.23 3.30 -28.67
C TYR A 72 4.51 2.34 -29.63
N ASN A 73 4.43 1.07 -29.24
CA ASN A 73 3.77 0.03 -30.00
C ASN A 73 2.85 -0.79 -29.10
N LEU A 74 1.88 -1.42 -29.75
CA LEU A 74 0.95 -2.34 -29.15
C LEU A 74 0.94 -3.61 -30.01
N ALA A 75 1.34 -4.74 -29.42
CA ALA A 75 1.29 -6.04 -30.05
C ALA A 75 0.35 -6.95 -29.27
N TYR A 76 -0.19 -7.96 -29.95
CA TYR A 76 -1.10 -8.92 -29.36
C TYR A 76 -1.06 -10.24 -30.14
N GLY A 77 -1.35 -11.33 -29.44
CA GLY A 77 -1.41 -12.67 -30.02
C GLY A 77 -2.70 -12.90 -30.82
N PRO A 78 -2.72 -13.93 -31.68
CA PRO A 78 -3.87 -14.24 -32.53
C PRO A 78 -5.13 -14.71 -31.78
N GLN A 79 -5.02 -15.13 -30.51
CA GLN A 79 -6.13 -15.69 -29.72
C GLN A 79 -6.73 -14.69 -28.71
N ILE A 80 -6.57 -13.38 -28.94
CA ILE A 80 -7.25 -12.36 -28.12
C ILE A 80 -8.76 -12.30 -28.42
N PRO A 81 -9.62 -11.90 -27.46
CA PRO A 81 -11.06 -11.79 -27.68
C PRO A 81 -11.40 -10.92 -28.91
N PRO A 82 -12.26 -11.38 -29.85
CA PRO A 82 -12.52 -10.65 -31.11
C PRO A 82 -13.05 -9.22 -30.92
N ARG A 83 -13.87 -9.00 -29.88
CA ARG A 83 -14.37 -7.66 -29.52
C ARG A 83 -13.24 -6.73 -29.07
N LEU A 84 -12.26 -7.27 -28.32
CA LEU A 84 -11.07 -6.53 -27.92
C LEU A 84 -10.18 -6.23 -29.13
N LEU A 85 -9.91 -7.20 -30.01
CA LEU A 85 -9.15 -6.99 -31.25
C LEU A 85 -9.70 -5.85 -32.09
N THR A 86 -11.03 -5.81 -32.27
CA THR A 86 -11.72 -4.74 -33.01
C THR A 86 -11.46 -3.36 -32.39
N HIS A 87 -11.34 -3.30 -31.06
CA HIS A 87 -11.04 -2.07 -30.34
C HIS A 87 -9.55 -1.70 -30.44
N LEU A 88 -8.63 -2.64 -30.19
CA LEU A 88 -7.19 -2.39 -30.21
C LEU A 88 -6.69 -1.86 -31.56
N LYS A 89 -7.29 -2.29 -32.68
CA LYS A 89 -7.00 -1.75 -34.02
C LYS A 89 -7.24 -0.24 -34.17
N LYS A 90 -8.06 0.35 -33.30
CA LYS A 90 -8.43 1.78 -33.33
C LYS A 90 -7.68 2.58 -32.26
N VAL A 91 -7.04 1.92 -31.30
CA VAL A 91 -6.39 2.56 -30.16
C VAL A 91 -4.95 2.92 -30.54
N PRO A 92 -4.54 4.19 -30.43
CA PRO A 92 -3.15 4.56 -30.62
C PRO A 92 -2.29 3.95 -29.48
N PRO A 93 -1.10 3.39 -29.78
CA PRO A 93 -0.23 2.85 -28.73
C PRO A 93 0.13 3.90 -27.66
N HIS A 94 0.00 3.53 -26.39
CA HIS A 94 0.26 4.43 -25.26
C HIS A 94 0.72 3.66 -24.00
N PRO A 95 1.66 4.22 -23.20
CA PRO A 95 2.17 3.55 -21.98
C PRO A 95 1.14 3.39 -20.85
N GLN A 96 0.03 4.15 -20.90
CA GLN A 96 -1.05 4.06 -19.91
C GLN A 96 -2.17 3.08 -20.30
N ILE A 97 -2.02 2.35 -21.41
CA ILE A 97 -2.94 1.25 -21.73
C ILE A 97 -2.83 0.17 -20.65
N ARG A 98 -3.97 -0.28 -20.15
CA ARG A 98 -4.10 -1.40 -19.24
C ARG A 98 -5.11 -2.38 -19.81
N THR A 99 -4.73 -3.65 -19.77
CA THR A 99 -5.60 -4.73 -20.23
C THR A 99 -5.42 -5.93 -19.33
N PHE A 100 -6.51 -6.60 -19.01
CA PHE A 100 -6.50 -7.91 -18.35
C PHE A 100 -7.33 -8.86 -19.18
N LEU A 101 -6.84 -10.09 -19.32
CA LEU A 101 -7.47 -11.19 -20.02
C LEU A 101 -7.79 -12.26 -19.00
N GLY A 102 -9.01 -12.80 -19.02
CA GLY A 102 -9.45 -13.81 -18.07
C GLY A 102 -10.22 -14.95 -18.73
N PRO A 103 -10.79 -15.86 -17.92
CA PRO A 103 -11.58 -17.02 -18.39
C PRO A 103 -12.67 -16.65 -19.40
N SER A 104 -13.12 -17.61 -20.21
CA SER A 104 -14.32 -17.45 -21.05
C SER A 104 -14.27 -16.25 -22.02
N GLN A 105 -13.09 -15.96 -22.58
CA GLN A 105 -12.85 -14.82 -23.49
C GLN A 105 -13.16 -13.46 -22.84
N SER A 106 -13.14 -13.40 -21.52
CA SER A 106 -13.39 -12.18 -20.76
C SER A 106 -12.20 -11.25 -20.80
N TYR A 107 -12.48 -9.95 -20.82
CA TYR A 107 -11.44 -8.93 -20.78
C TYR A 107 -11.96 -7.66 -20.16
N VAL A 108 -11.03 -6.87 -19.64
CA VAL A 108 -11.20 -5.44 -19.36
C VAL A 108 -10.00 -4.70 -19.94
N PHE A 109 -10.27 -3.60 -20.60
CA PHE A 109 -9.31 -2.70 -21.22
C PHE A 109 -9.63 -1.29 -20.78
N TRP A 110 -8.63 -0.51 -20.39
CA TRP A 110 -8.80 0.92 -20.23
C TRP A 110 -7.54 1.71 -20.58
N ASP A 111 -7.77 2.96 -20.95
CA ASP A 111 -6.75 3.99 -21.17
C ASP A 111 -7.27 5.31 -20.55
N PRO A 112 -6.54 6.44 -20.67
CA PRO A 112 -6.99 7.72 -20.10
C PRO A 112 -8.32 8.25 -20.65
N THR A 113 -8.81 7.72 -21.77
CA THR A 113 -9.96 8.24 -22.52
C THR A 113 -11.13 7.26 -22.62
N SER A 114 -10.89 5.97 -22.36
CA SER A 114 -11.89 4.94 -22.60
C SER A 114 -11.72 3.73 -21.68
N ILE A 115 -12.83 3.04 -21.42
CA ILE A 115 -12.87 1.70 -20.83
C ILE A 115 -13.78 0.80 -21.66
N ARG A 116 -13.40 -0.47 -21.84
CA ARG A 116 -14.18 -1.51 -22.50
C ARG A 116 -14.01 -2.83 -21.76
N TRP A 117 -15.07 -3.59 -21.62
CA TRP A 117 -15.00 -4.98 -21.16
C TRP A 117 -16.03 -5.85 -21.88
N ALA A 118 -15.85 -7.16 -21.79
CA ALA A 118 -16.87 -8.13 -22.20
C ALA A 118 -16.71 -9.42 -21.40
N SER A 119 -17.82 -10.15 -21.27
CA SER A 119 -17.88 -11.49 -20.69
C SER A 119 -17.29 -11.60 -19.27
N LEU A 120 -17.29 -10.51 -18.50
CA LEU A 120 -16.79 -10.53 -17.13
C LEU A 120 -17.70 -11.41 -16.25
N PRO A 121 -17.17 -11.95 -15.14
CA PRO A 121 -18.03 -12.54 -14.13
C PRO A 121 -19.09 -11.53 -13.67
N PRO A 122 -20.39 -11.89 -13.57
CA PRO A 122 -21.47 -10.93 -13.36
C PRO A 122 -21.25 -9.99 -12.17
N SER A 123 -20.75 -10.52 -11.05
CA SER A 123 -20.47 -9.69 -9.86
C SER A 123 -19.29 -8.73 -10.03
N LEU A 124 -18.32 -9.07 -10.88
CA LEU A 124 -17.25 -8.13 -11.25
C LEU A 124 -17.81 -7.05 -12.19
N GLU A 125 -18.64 -7.43 -13.17
CA GLU A 125 -19.29 -6.48 -14.07
C GLU A 125 -20.16 -5.49 -13.30
N ASP A 126 -21.05 -5.97 -12.42
CA ASP A 126 -21.90 -5.14 -11.56
C ASP A 126 -21.06 -4.16 -10.73
N SER A 127 -19.92 -4.63 -10.20
CA SER A 127 -18.99 -3.80 -9.43
C SER A 127 -18.40 -2.68 -10.28
N LEU A 128 -17.90 -2.98 -11.49
CA LEU A 128 -17.35 -1.96 -12.40
C LEU A 128 -18.43 -1.00 -12.91
N GLN A 129 -19.63 -1.49 -13.19
CA GLN A 129 -20.77 -0.65 -13.57
C GLN A 129 -21.17 0.30 -12.44
N SER A 130 -21.13 -0.14 -11.19
CA SER A 130 -21.42 0.70 -10.01
C SER A 130 -20.42 1.86 -9.82
N TRP A 131 -19.25 1.77 -10.44
CA TRP A 131 -18.20 2.79 -10.41
C TRP A 131 -18.38 3.86 -11.49
N LEU A 132 -19.36 3.67 -12.39
CA LEU A 132 -19.66 4.59 -13.46
C LEU A 132 -20.94 5.38 -13.19
N THR A 133 -21.00 6.54 -13.81
CA THR A 133 -22.18 7.39 -13.97
C THR A 133 -22.33 7.72 -15.46
N PRO A 134 -23.49 8.23 -15.92
CA PRO A 134 -23.62 8.73 -17.28
C PRO A 134 -22.57 9.80 -17.64
N SER A 135 -22.02 10.51 -16.65
CA SER A 135 -21.04 11.59 -16.82
C SER A 135 -19.58 11.17 -16.62
N GLY A 136 -19.31 9.88 -16.38
CA GLY A 136 -17.95 9.36 -16.14
C GLY A 136 -17.81 8.63 -14.80
N TRP A 137 -16.60 8.65 -14.22
CA TRP A 137 -16.26 7.83 -13.06
C TRP A 137 -16.84 8.37 -11.73
N LYS A 138 -17.69 7.56 -11.08
CA LYS A 138 -18.14 7.77 -9.69
C LYS A 138 -17.03 7.47 -8.68
N ALA A 139 -16.32 6.37 -8.91
CA ALA A 139 -15.31 5.82 -8.01
C ALA A 139 -13.88 5.99 -8.55
N GLY A 140 -13.69 6.77 -9.60
CA GLY A 140 -12.43 6.82 -10.35
C GLY A 140 -12.27 5.62 -11.28
N PRO A 141 -11.35 5.68 -12.25
CA PRO A 141 -11.05 4.55 -13.13
C PRO A 141 -10.50 3.37 -12.34
N PRO A 142 -10.52 2.14 -12.89
CA PRO A 142 -9.88 1.00 -12.26
C PRO A 142 -8.38 1.26 -12.13
N ARG A 143 -7.87 1.06 -10.93
CA ARG A 143 -6.44 1.07 -10.64
C ARG A 143 -5.85 -0.30 -10.96
N PHE A 144 -6.50 -1.37 -10.48
CA PHE A 144 -6.21 -2.75 -10.82
C PHE A 144 -7.49 -3.58 -10.88
N VAL A 145 -7.57 -4.53 -11.80
CA VAL A 145 -8.66 -5.51 -11.90
C VAL A 145 -8.03 -6.84 -12.26
N SER A 146 -8.31 -7.89 -11.51
CA SER A 146 -7.84 -9.24 -11.84
C SER A 146 -8.89 -10.25 -11.38
N TRP A 147 -9.07 -11.32 -12.15
CA TRP A 147 -10.02 -12.37 -11.84
C TRP A 147 -9.51 -13.72 -12.33
N GLY A 148 -9.84 -14.75 -11.57
CA GLY A 148 -9.48 -16.12 -11.84
C GLY A 148 -10.69 -16.96 -12.24
N VAL A 149 -10.50 -18.27 -12.24
CA VAL A 149 -11.59 -19.24 -12.38
C VAL A 149 -12.59 -19.17 -11.22
N SER A 150 -13.79 -19.73 -11.41
CA SER A 150 -14.80 -19.88 -10.36
C SER A 150 -15.28 -18.56 -9.72
N ASP A 151 -15.39 -17.48 -10.51
CA ASP A 151 -15.92 -16.17 -10.08
C ASP A 151 -15.09 -15.47 -8.99
N ALA A 152 -13.84 -15.88 -8.78
CA ALA A 152 -12.90 -15.17 -7.91
C ALA A 152 -12.39 -13.91 -8.63
N PHE A 153 -12.46 -12.76 -7.95
CA PHE A 153 -11.93 -11.51 -8.49
C PHE A 153 -11.49 -10.56 -7.40
N PHE A 154 -10.62 -9.63 -7.77
CA PHE A 154 -10.29 -8.44 -7.01
C PHE A 154 -10.25 -7.24 -7.95
N ALA A 155 -10.92 -6.15 -7.55
CA ALA A 155 -10.91 -4.89 -8.27
C ALA A 155 -10.75 -3.75 -7.26
N MET A 156 -9.90 -2.79 -7.60
CA MET A 156 -9.77 -1.53 -6.88
C MET A 156 -9.74 -0.35 -7.83
N SER A 157 -10.46 0.73 -7.50
CA SER A 157 -10.45 1.97 -8.25
C SER A 157 -9.34 2.93 -7.77
N GLU A 158 -9.02 3.94 -8.58
CA GLU A 158 -8.07 5.00 -8.20
C GLU A 158 -8.53 5.80 -6.96
N TYR A 159 -9.83 5.84 -6.66
CA TYR A 159 -10.34 6.51 -5.45
C TYR A 159 -10.43 5.57 -4.24
N GLY A 160 -9.94 4.33 -4.37
CA GLY A 160 -9.86 3.37 -3.27
C GLY A 160 -11.13 2.56 -3.01
N ASN A 161 -12.12 2.59 -3.92
CA ASN A 161 -13.24 1.67 -3.85
C ASN A 161 -12.76 0.26 -4.19
N VAL A 162 -13.13 -0.72 -3.37
CA VAL A 162 -12.68 -2.10 -3.50
C VAL A 162 -13.88 -3.03 -3.60
N ALA A 163 -13.80 -3.97 -4.54
CA ALA A 163 -14.75 -5.05 -4.71
C ALA A 163 -13.98 -6.35 -4.96
N TYR A 164 -14.39 -7.44 -4.33
CA TYR A 164 -13.74 -8.73 -4.54
C TYR A 164 -14.69 -9.89 -4.24
N ARG A 165 -14.38 -11.06 -4.80
CA ARG A 165 -14.97 -12.36 -4.46
C ARG A 165 -13.86 -13.40 -4.30
N LEU A 166 -14.08 -14.34 -3.37
CA LEU A 166 -13.13 -15.42 -3.02
C LEU A 166 -13.35 -16.70 -3.82
N GLY A 167 -14.12 -16.59 -4.90
CA GLY A 167 -14.59 -17.71 -5.71
C GLY A 167 -15.63 -18.60 -5.03
N GLY A 168 -16.11 -19.57 -5.79
CA GLY A 168 -17.09 -20.57 -5.36
C GLY A 168 -18.28 -20.66 -6.32
N ARG A 169 -19.01 -21.77 -6.28
CA ARG A 169 -20.26 -21.88 -7.05
C ARG A 169 -21.25 -20.88 -6.45
N SER A 170 -21.58 -19.81 -7.18
CA SER A 170 -22.80 -19.07 -6.90
C SER A 170 -23.90 -20.12 -6.98
N LYS A 171 -24.50 -20.51 -5.85
CA LYS A 171 -25.73 -21.30 -5.87
C LYS A 171 -26.67 -20.50 -6.75
N LYS A 172 -26.86 -20.91 -8.01
CA LYS A 172 -27.89 -20.35 -8.85
C LYS A 172 -29.13 -20.61 -8.01
N LYS A 173 -29.68 -19.55 -7.40
CA LYS A 173 -31.05 -19.59 -6.90
C LYS A 173 -31.85 -19.83 -8.17
N GLY A 174 -32.05 -21.09 -8.51
CA GLY A 174 -32.94 -21.50 -9.56
C GLY A 174 -34.25 -20.83 -9.20
N ASN A 175 -34.65 -19.89 -10.03
CA ASN A 175 -35.92 -19.19 -9.89
C ASN A 175 -37.03 -20.14 -10.40
N PHE A 176 -37.01 -21.38 -9.90
CA PHE A 176 -38.07 -22.37 -10.05
C PHE A 176 -38.90 -22.27 -8.78
N PRO A 177 -40.04 -21.54 -8.81
CA PRO A 177 -41.02 -21.59 -7.75
C PRO A 177 -41.74 -22.95 -7.82
N ASP A 178 -41.98 -23.54 -6.65
CA ASP A 178 -42.96 -24.62 -6.43
C ASP A 178 -42.68 -26.01 -7.01
N GLU A 179 -41.51 -26.59 -6.75
CA GLU A 179 -41.50 -28.03 -6.46
C GLU A 179 -41.35 -28.19 -4.93
N LYS A 180 -42.51 -28.37 -4.29
CA LYS A 180 -42.60 -28.93 -2.94
C LYS A 180 -42.16 -30.38 -3.05
N ASP A 181 -40.87 -30.62 -2.81
CA ASP A 181 -40.43 -31.96 -2.48
C ASP A 181 -40.44 -32.06 -0.95
N ASP A 182 -41.40 -32.87 -0.52
CA ASP A 182 -41.67 -33.26 0.84
C ASP A 182 -40.42 -33.89 1.48
N ASP A 183 -40.14 -33.48 2.71
CA ASP A 183 -39.62 -34.28 3.82
C ASP A 183 -38.93 -35.61 3.45
N ASP A 184 -37.67 -35.58 3.06
CA ASP A 184 -36.76 -36.73 3.21
C ASP A 184 -35.54 -36.29 4.02
N ASP A 185 -35.49 -36.82 5.25
CA ASP A 185 -34.41 -36.77 6.23
C ASP A 185 -33.12 -37.41 5.68
N ASP A 186 -32.51 -36.80 4.67
CA ASP A 186 -31.15 -37.17 4.27
C ASP A 186 -30.17 -36.53 5.25
N ASP A 187 -29.85 -37.28 6.31
CA ASP A 187 -28.71 -37.11 7.23
C ASP A 187 -27.36 -37.23 6.49
N GLY A 188 -27.31 -36.73 5.25
CA GLY A 188 -26.21 -36.73 4.32
C GLY A 188 -25.03 -36.00 4.92
N ASN A 189 -24.22 -36.79 5.63
CA ASN A 189 -22.81 -36.60 5.94
C ASN A 189 -21.99 -36.58 4.62
N GLY A 190 -22.44 -35.76 3.67
CA GLY A 190 -21.78 -35.48 2.42
C GLY A 190 -20.68 -34.50 2.73
N ASP A 191 -19.45 -35.02 2.81
CA ASP A 191 -18.23 -34.28 2.51
C ASP A 191 -18.29 -33.77 1.04
N ASP A 192 -19.27 -32.90 0.76
CA ASP A 192 -19.32 -32.04 -0.40
C ASP A 192 -18.17 -31.05 -0.23
N LYS A 193 -16.95 -31.56 -0.47
CA LYS A 193 -15.75 -30.78 -0.65
C LYS A 193 -16.14 -29.65 -1.59
N GLU A 194 -16.11 -28.42 -1.08
CA GLU A 194 -16.50 -27.21 -1.82
C GLU A 194 -15.55 -26.98 -2.99
N GLU A 195 -15.76 -27.76 -4.05
CA GLU A 195 -14.95 -27.80 -5.23
C GLU A 195 -15.14 -26.48 -5.99
N GLY A 196 -14.15 -25.59 -5.88
CA GLY A 196 -14.19 -24.28 -6.52
C GLY A 196 -13.77 -23.10 -5.65
N LYS A 197 -13.46 -23.30 -4.37
CA LYS A 197 -12.98 -22.21 -3.50
C LYS A 197 -11.50 -21.94 -3.74
N TRP A 198 -11.15 -20.65 -3.80
CA TRP A 198 -9.77 -20.21 -3.71
C TRP A 198 -9.39 -20.13 -2.22
N GLU A 199 -8.93 -21.23 -1.65
CA GLU A 199 -8.68 -21.38 -0.21
C GLU A 199 -7.52 -20.51 0.25
N ILE A 200 -6.38 -20.57 -0.44
CA ILE A 200 -5.18 -19.81 -0.08
C ILE A 200 -5.43 -18.30 -0.24
N TRP A 201 -6.14 -17.91 -1.30
CA TRP A 201 -6.56 -16.53 -1.49
C TRP A 201 -7.55 -16.07 -0.42
N ARG A 202 -8.53 -16.91 -0.06
CA ARG A 202 -9.48 -16.64 1.02
C ARG A 202 -8.76 -16.41 2.35
N GLU A 203 -7.87 -17.32 2.73
CA GLU A 203 -7.06 -17.20 3.95
C GLU A 203 -6.27 -15.89 3.96
N THR A 204 -5.63 -15.54 2.84
CA THR A 204 -4.91 -14.26 2.71
C THR A 204 -5.80 -13.06 2.96
N VAL A 205 -6.99 -13.03 2.34
CA VAL A 205 -7.94 -11.94 2.49
C VAL A 205 -8.49 -11.85 3.91
N GLU A 206 -8.80 -12.98 4.53
CA GLU A 206 -9.30 -13.07 5.90
C GLU A 206 -8.24 -12.63 6.91
N GLU A 207 -6.99 -13.07 6.72
CA GLU A 207 -5.85 -12.64 7.53
C GLU A 207 -5.65 -11.12 7.45
N TRP A 208 -5.61 -10.55 6.25
CA TRP A 208 -5.44 -9.11 6.09
C TRP A 208 -6.62 -8.32 6.67
N ARG A 209 -7.85 -8.79 6.50
CA ARG A 209 -9.03 -8.18 7.15
C ARG A 209 -9.00 -8.28 8.67
N GLY A 210 -8.43 -9.35 9.21
CA GLY A 210 -8.24 -9.55 10.64
C GLY A 210 -7.13 -8.67 11.24
N GLU A 211 -6.22 -8.17 10.42
CA GLU A 211 -5.13 -7.30 10.88
C GLU A 211 -5.65 -5.94 11.34
N ARG A 212 -5.33 -5.58 12.60
CA ARG A 212 -5.75 -4.32 13.20
C ARG A 212 -5.20 -3.13 12.42
N GLY A 213 -6.11 -2.38 11.78
CA GLY A 213 -5.79 -1.14 11.07
C GLY A 213 -5.52 -1.32 9.57
N PHE A 214 -5.61 -2.54 9.05
CA PHE A 214 -5.54 -2.78 7.62
C PHE A 214 -6.67 -2.04 6.89
N VAL A 215 -6.31 -1.40 5.79
CA VAL A 215 -7.25 -0.79 4.83
C VAL A 215 -6.84 -1.18 3.42
N TRP A 216 -7.82 -1.45 2.55
CA TRP A 216 -7.55 -1.91 1.19
C TRP A 216 -6.75 -0.92 0.33
N SER A 217 -6.76 0.37 0.68
CA SER A 217 -5.90 1.37 0.03
C SER A 217 -4.40 1.13 0.25
N GLU A 218 -4.03 0.31 1.23
CA GLU A 218 -2.66 -0.18 1.41
C GLU A 218 -2.24 -1.20 0.37
N VAL A 219 -3.17 -1.82 -0.36
CA VAL A 219 -2.83 -2.77 -1.42
C VAL A 219 -2.16 -2.02 -2.57
N ALA A 220 -0.94 -2.46 -2.89
CA ALA A 220 -0.11 -1.90 -3.94
C ALA A 220 -0.28 -2.61 -5.28
N PHE A 221 -0.55 -3.92 -5.25
CA PHE A 221 -0.68 -4.75 -6.45
C PHE A 221 -1.35 -6.08 -6.11
N ILE A 222 -2.24 -6.56 -6.99
CA ILE A 222 -2.82 -7.90 -6.94
C ILE A 222 -2.92 -8.44 -8.37
N SER A 223 -2.57 -9.71 -8.55
CA SER A 223 -2.89 -10.50 -9.74
C SER A 223 -3.32 -11.89 -9.32
N LEU A 224 -4.48 -12.33 -9.80
CA LEU A 224 -4.96 -13.70 -9.76
C LEU A 224 -4.63 -14.39 -11.09
N ASP A 225 -4.33 -15.68 -11.06
CA ASP A 225 -4.13 -16.48 -12.26
C ASP A 225 -5.49 -16.80 -12.92
N PRO A 226 -5.66 -16.51 -14.23
CA PRO A 226 -6.88 -16.82 -14.95
C PRO A 226 -7.06 -18.32 -15.27
N THR A 227 -6.04 -19.16 -15.06
CA THR A 227 -6.02 -20.59 -15.39
C THR A 227 -6.00 -21.47 -14.17
N THR A 228 -5.11 -21.19 -13.22
CA THR A 228 -4.87 -22.06 -12.06
C THR A 228 -5.52 -21.49 -10.81
N ARG A 229 -6.31 -22.33 -10.14
CA ARG A 229 -6.93 -21.96 -8.86
C ARG A 229 -5.85 -21.75 -7.80
N ASP A 230 -6.06 -20.76 -6.94
CA ASP A 230 -5.14 -20.40 -5.85
C ASP A 230 -3.73 -20.01 -6.27
N GLN A 231 -3.47 -19.79 -7.56
CA GLN A 231 -2.27 -19.08 -7.99
C GLN A 231 -2.54 -17.57 -8.03
N PHE A 232 -1.80 -16.82 -7.22
CA PHE A 232 -1.92 -15.37 -7.15
C PHE A 232 -0.68 -14.72 -6.54
N ILE A 233 -0.62 -13.40 -6.68
CA ILE A 233 0.28 -12.54 -5.91
C ILE A 233 -0.49 -11.31 -5.43
N ALA A 234 -0.29 -10.95 -4.17
CA ALA A 234 -0.88 -9.78 -3.54
C ALA A 234 0.19 -9.06 -2.70
N MET A 235 0.27 -7.73 -2.84
CA MET A 235 1.31 -6.92 -2.19
C MET A 235 0.75 -5.63 -1.63
N ARG A 236 1.29 -5.21 -0.49
CA ARG A 236 0.94 -3.99 0.24
C ARG A 236 2.05 -2.95 0.13
N ASN A 237 1.69 -1.68 0.31
CA ASN A 237 2.60 -0.53 0.23
C ASN A 237 3.71 -0.56 1.29
N ASP A 238 3.55 -1.33 2.36
CA ASP A 238 4.54 -1.54 3.42
C ASP A 238 5.60 -2.61 3.05
N GLY A 239 5.47 -3.27 1.89
CA GLY A 239 6.35 -4.35 1.45
C GLY A 239 5.89 -5.74 1.87
N THR A 240 4.83 -5.86 2.67
CA THR A 240 4.21 -7.15 2.99
C THR A 240 3.58 -7.73 1.72
N TRP A 241 3.77 -9.02 1.49
CA TRP A 241 3.20 -9.72 0.34
C TRP A 241 2.76 -11.13 0.71
N ALA A 242 1.77 -11.61 -0.03
CA ALA A 242 1.29 -12.98 -0.02
C ALA A 242 1.21 -13.46 -1.46
N GLY A 243 1.44 -14.74 -1.69
CA GLY A 243 1.35 -15.30 -3.01
C GLY A 243 1.50 -16.80 -2.99
N SER A 244 0.89 -17.41 -3.98
CA SER A 244 0.86 -18.84 -4.19
C SER A 244 1.07 -19.09 -5.68
N ILE A 245 1.98 -19.98 -5.98
CA ILE A 245 2.41 -20.37 -7.31
C ILE A 245 3.08 -21.74 -7.17
N ASP A 246 3.14 -22.51 -8.25
CA ASP A 246 3.91 -23.76 -8.26
C ASP A 246 5.35 -23.55 -7.76
N ASP A 247 5.89 -24.53 -7.02
CA ASP A 247 7.22 -24.47 -6.38
C ASP A 247 8.32 -24.08 -7.37
N VAL A 248 8.21 -24.48 -8.64
CA VAL A 248 9.22 -24.19 -9.66
C VAL A 248 9.24 -22.68 -10.03
N ASN A 249 8.21 -21.91 -9.69
CA ASN A 249 8.11 -20.47 -9.94
C ASN A 249 8.15 -19.61 -8.67
N GLU A 250 8.34 -20.20 -7.47
CA GLU A 250 8.35 -19.45 -6.22
C GLU A 250 9.43 -18.34 -6.20
N GLU A 251 10.60 -18.61 -6.78
CA GLU A 251 11.69 -17.63 -6.89
C GLU A 251 11.28 -16.41 -7.73
N ALA A 252 10.50 -16.61 -8.80
CA ALA A 252 10.05 -15.51 -9.65
C ALA A 252 9.09 -14.58 -8.90
N LEU A 253 8.18 -15.17 -8.13
CA LEU A 253 7.19 -14.42 -7.34
C LEU A 253 7.87 -13.66 -6.19
N SER A 254 8.74 -14.34 -5.43
CA SER A 254 9.55 -13.71 -4.38
C SER A 254 10.47 -12.61 -4.94
N GLY A 255 11.15 -12.91 -6.05
CA GLY A 255 11.98 -11.95 -6.77
C GLY A 255 11.18 -10.74 -7.25
N PHE A 256 9.96 -10.92 -7.75
CA PHE A 256 9.10 -9.79 -8.09
C PHE A 256 8.74 -8.95 -6.87
N ALA A 257 8.28 -9.59 -5.79
CA ALA A 257 7.83 -8.90 -4.59
C ALA A 257 8.93 -8.07 -3.91
N VAL A 258 10.12 -8.65 -3.75
CA VAL A 258 11.29 -7.96 -3.15
C VAL A 258 11.70 -6.73 -3.97
N ASN A 259 11.48 -6.77 -5.28
CA ASN A 259 11.94 -5.75 -6.21
C ASN A 259 10.88 -4.69 -6.55
N PHE A 260 9.63 -4.90 -6.15
CA PHE A 260 8.53 -4.02 -6.50
C PHE A 260 8.70 -2.60 -5.93
N PHE A 261 9.32 -2.44 -4.75
CA PHE A 261 9.49 -1.14 -4.09
C PHE A 261 10.91 -0.55 -4.15
N LYS A 262 11.87 -1.18 -4.86
CA LYS A 262 13.28 -0.76 -4.82
C LYS A 262 13.56 0.68 -5.30
N LEU A 263 12.71 1.29 -6.14
CA LEU A 263 12.91 2.68 -6.62
C LEU A 263 12.06 3.74 -5.92
N THR A 264 10.95 3.40 -5.27
CA THR A 264 10.13 4.39 -4.55
C THR A 264 10.92 5.02 -3.40
N THR A 265 11.86 4.27 -2.81
CA THR A 265 12.74 4.72 -1.74
C THR A 265 13.87 5.64 -2.22
N ARG A 266 14.31 5.53 -3.49
CA ARG A 266 15.51 6.25 -3.99
C ARG A 266 15.22 7.68 -4.47
N ARG A 267 13.98 7.99 -4.85
CA ARG A 267 13.63 9.23 -5.57
C ARG A 267 13.28 10.44 -4.69
N ARG A 268 13.16 10.28 -3.38
CA ARG A 268 12.87 11.41 -2.46
C ARG A 268 14.11 12.20 -2.00
N ARG A 269 15.32 11.88 -2.50
CA ARG A 269 16.58 12.37 -1.90
C ARG A 269 17.36 13.46 -2.65
N GLY A 270 16.77 14.21 -3.59
CA GLY A 270 17.49 15.41 -4.05
C GLY A 270 16.83 16.24 -5.13
N THR A 271 16.27 17.39 -4.72
CA THR A 271 16.32 18.66 -5.48
C THR A 271 15.74 19.82 -4.65
N SER A 272 16.59 20.71 -4.15
CA SER A 272 16.28 22.16 -4.02
C SER A 272 17.49 22.95 -3.49
N LYS A 273 18.39 23.31 -4.40
CA LYS A 273 19.12 24.59 -4.33
C LYS A 273 19.36 25.07 -5.77
N ALA A 274 18.34 25.72 -6.33
CA ALA A 274 18.49 26.62 -7.45
C ALA A 274 17.80 27.92 -7.05
N GLN A 275 18.62 28.94 -6.82
CA GLN A 275 18.20 30.32 -6.56
C GLN A 275 17.39 30.85 -7.77
N GLN A 276 16.26 31.49 -7.50
CA GLN A 276 15.68 32.47 -8.42
C GLN A 276 15.70 33.86 -7.75
N PRO A 277 16.05 34.91 -8.51
CA PRO A 277 16.09 36.27 -8.01
C PRO A 277 14.70 36.92 -8.01
N SER A 278 14.52 37.80 -7.04
CA SER A 278 13.35 38.63 -6.79
C SER A 278 13.10 39.68 -7.86
N SER A 279 11.83 39.82 -8.28
CA SER A 279 11.30 41.09 -8.78
C SER A 279 9.84 41.28 -8.35
N SER A 280 9.65 42.32 -7.55
CA SER A 280 8.40 42.97 -7.16
C SER A 280 7.65 43.60 -8.34
N SER A 281 6.31 43.67 -8.29
CA SER A 281 5.47 44.90 -8.45
C SER A 281 4.00 44.62 -8.80
N GLN A 282 3.12 45.39 -8.14
CA GLN A 282 1.76 45.89 -8.53
C GLN A 282 0.57 44.91 -8.55
N GLN A 283 -0.39 45.02 -7.62
CA GLN A 283 -1.54 45.97 -7.53
C GLN A 283 -2.64 45.79 -8.61
N GLN A 284 -3.82 45.30 -8.19
CA GLN A 284 -5.10 46.03 -8.04
C GLN A 284 -6.36 45.21 -8.42
N GLN A 285 -7.31 45.26 -7.48
CA GLN A 285 -8.78 45.39 -7.62
C GLN A 285 -9.55 44.49 -8.60
N GLN A 286 -10.52 43.74 -8.06
CA GLN A 286 -11.93 44.15 -8.17
C GLN A 286 -12.85 43.32 -7.25
N GLN A 287 -13.65 44.05 -6.48
CA GLN A 287 -14.86 43.58 -5.80
C GLN A 287 -15.89 43.18 -6.85
N ASN A 288 -16.64 42.11 -6.62
CA ASN A 288 -18.05 42.12 -6.99
C ASN A 288 -18.90 41.22 -6.11
N GLN A 289 -20.06 41.78 -5.79
CA GLN A 289 -21.12 41.29 -4.93
C GLN A 289 -21.83 40.09 -5.54
N HIS A 290 -22.32 39.17 -4.70
CA HIS A 290 -23.66 38.61 -4.89
C HIS A 290 -24.20 38.02 -3.58
N ASP A 291 -25.22 38.71 -3.07
CA ASP A 291 -26.22 38.21 -2.14
C ASP A 291 -27.03 37.06 -2.76
N HIS A 292 -27.24 35.98 -2.00
CA HIS A 292 -28.58 35.37 -1.90
C HIS A 292 -28.73 34.38 -0.73
N HIS A 293 -29.66 34.72 0.16
CA HIS A 293 -30.61 33.84 0.87
C HIS A 293 -30.09 32.67 1.71
N GLN A 294 -30.09 32.85 3.05
CA GLN A 294 -30.41 31.77 3.97
C GLN A 294 -31.61 32.13 4.84
N ARG A 295 -32.60 31.24 4.80
CA ARG A 295 -33.85 31.29 5.56
C ARG A 295 -33.61 30.89 7.02
N ASN A 296 -34.24 31.66 7.90
CA ASN A 296 -34.58 31.36 9.28
C ASN A 296 -35.22 29.97 9.44
N TYR A 297 -34.79 29.24 10.47
CA TYR A 297 -35.70 28.45 11.31
C TYR A 297 -35.40 28.77 12.78
N GLN A 298 -36.30 29.55 13.38
CA GLN A 298 -36.42 29.74 14.82
C GLN A 298 -37.08 28.50 15.42
N TYR A 299 -36.45 27.91 16.43
CA TYR A 299 -37.15 27.12 17.44
C TYR A 299 -37.01 27.84 18.77
N THR A 300 -38.13 28.40 19.22
CA THR A 300 -38.34 28.87 20.58
C THR A 300 -38.67 27.67 21.46
N ASN A 301 -38.05 27.56 22.64
CA ASN A 301 -38.72 27.01 23.82
C ASN A 301 -38.00 27.42 25.10
N GLY A 302 -38.70 28.23 25.91
CA GLY A 302 -39.11 27.79 27.24
C GLY A 302 -38.09 27.88 28.37
N SER A 303 -38.11 29.04 29.03
CA SER A 303 -37.62 29.40 30.36
C SER A 303 -38.02 28.44 31.50
N GLY A 304 -37.22 28.42 32.58
CA GLY A 304 -37.76 28.21 33.93
C GLY A 304 -36.80 27.74 35.04
N GLY A 305 -36.41 28.68 35.93
CA GLY A 305 -35.99 28.44 37.34
C GLY A 305 -34.57 27.90 37.52
N GLY A 306 -33.67 28.46 38.32
CA GLY A 306 -33.82 29.22 39.56
C GLY A 306 -32.96 28.52 40.61
N ASP A 307 -31.83 29.13 41.00
CA ASP A 307 -31.39 29.21 42.40
C ASP A 307 -30.00 29.84 42.54
N ALA A 308 -29.97 30.88 43.36
CA ALA A 308 -28.81 31.67 43.71
C ALA A 308 -28.08 31.03 44.91
N ARG A 309 -26.77 30.81 44.78
CA ARG A 309 -25.86 30.73 45.94
C ARG A 309 -24.58 31.52 45.69
N ASN A 310 -24.42 32.53 46.54
CA ASN A 310 -23.28 33.41 46.71
C ASN A 310 -22.02 32.62 47.13
N HIS A 311 -20.97 32.63 46.31
CA HIS A 311 -19.61 32.39 46.78
C HIS A 311 -18.69 33.54 46.35
N ARG A 312 -18.25 34.31 47.35
CA ARG A 312 -17.16 35.29 47.26
C ARG A 312 -15.87 34.56 46.90
N HIS A 313 -15.27 34.87 45.75
CA HIS A 313 -13.91 34.47 45.41
C HIS A 313 -12.94 35.65 45.55
N ASN A 314 -11.84 35.39 46.25
CA ASN A 314 -10.64 36.20 46.32
C ASN A 314 -10.04 36.34 44.90
N HIS A 315 -9.93 37.57 44.41
CA HIS A 315 -9.20 37.88 43.18
C HIS A 315 -7.69 37.94 43.46
N HIS A 316 -6.97 36.85 43.19
CA HIS A 316 -5.55 36.93 42.87
C HIS A 316 -5.41 37.30 41.38
N HIS A 317 -4.72 38.41 41.11
CA HIS A 317 -4.30 38.82 39.78
C HIS A 317 -3.30 37.80 39.21
N THR A 318 -3.81 36.78 38.50
CA THR A 318 -3.03 35.98 37.57
C THR A 318 -3.04 36.67 36.22
N SER A 319 -1.85 37.02 35.71
CA SER A 319 -1.68 37.49 34.34
C SER A 319 -2.32 36.50 33.36
N PRO A 320 -2.99 36.97 32.30
CA PRO A 320 -3.60 36.08 31.32
C PRO A 320 -2.52 35.16 30.72
N PRO A 321 -2.79 33.85 30.59
CA PRO A 321 -1.83 32.92 29.99
C PRO A 321 -1.52 33.38 28.56
N PRO A 322 -0.26 33.21 28.10
CA PRO A 322 0.11 33.54 26.73
C PRO A 322 -0.81 32.80 25.74
N PRO A 323 -1.18 33.42 24.60
CA PRO A 323 -2.04 32.80 23.61
C PRO A 323 -1.46 31.47 23.13
N ALA A 324 -2.31 30.44 23.04
CA ALA A 324 -1.91 29.13 22.52
C ALA A 324 -1.36 29.29 21.09
N PRO A 325 -0.23 28.66 20.75
CA PRO A 325 0.33 28.73 19.40
C PRO A 325 -0.67 28.19 18.38
N ASP A 326 -0.78 28.87 17.23
CA ASP A 326 -1.66 28.43 16.14
C ASP A 326 -1.24 27.05 15.63
N ILE A 327 -2.15 26.09 15.73
CA ILE A 327 -1.99 24.70 15.30
C ILE A 327 -1.68 24.59 13.81
N ASN A 328 -2.08 25.58 13.00
CA ASN A 328 -1.86 25.61 11.56
C ASN A 328 -0.64 26.45 11.14
N ALA A 329 0.07 27.05 12.09
CA ALA A 329 1.28 27.78 11.75
C ALA A 329 2.31 26.82 11.14
N PRO A 330 2.94 27.18 9.99
CA PRO A 330 4.00 26.37 9.42
C PRO A 330 5.13 26.20 10.46
N PRO A 331 5.74 25.00 10.55
CA PRO A 331 6.77 24.73 11.54
C PRO A 331 7.99 25.63 11.31
N ASP A 332 8.60 26.06 12.42
CA ASP A 332 9.87 26.80 12.40
C ASP A 332 10.94 26.01 11.61
N PRO A 333 11.63 26.63 10.62
CA PRO A 333 12.59 25.93 9.75
C PRO A 333 13.72 25.23 10.52
N GLN A 334 14.18 25.80 11.63
CA GLN A 334 15.25 25.21 12.44
C GLN A 334 14.75 23.93 13.14
N THR A 335 13.55 23.99 13.72
CA THR A 335 12.91 22.83 14.37
C THR A 335 12.59 21.74 13.35
N GLN A 336 12.15 22.11 12.14
CA GLN A 336 11.92 21.17 11.04
C GLN A 336 13.22 20.48 10.60
N ALA A 337 14.33 21.20 10.51
CA ALA A 337 15.63 20.62 10.20
C ALA A 337 16.10 19.63 11.29
N LEU A 338 15.86 19.93 12.57
CA LEU A 338 16.12 19.01 13.68
C LEU A 338 15.29 17.73 13.55
N TYR A 339 14.00 17.85 13.23
CA TYR A 339 13.13 16.70 12.98
C TYR A 339 13.64 15.86 11.80
N GLN A 340 13.97 16.48 10.66
CA GLN A 340 14.44 15.75 9.48
C GLN A 340 15.71 14.95 9.76
N ARG A 341 16.65 15.54 10.51
CA ARG A 341 17.87 14.86 10.94
C ARG A 341 17.55 13.67 11.85
N TRP A 342 16.82 13.91 12.94
CA TRP A 342 16.42 12.85 13.88
C TRP A 342 15.64 11.73 13.20
N ALA A 343 14.69 12.05 12.33
CA ALA A 343 13.88 11.09 11.60
C ALA A 343 14.73 10.24 10.64
N THR A 344 15.69 10.86 9.95
CA THR A 344 16.63 10.17 9.06
C THR A 344 17.53 9.21 9.83
N ASP A 345 18.11 9.67 10.95
CA ASP A 345 18.97 8.86 11.80
C ASP A 345 18.19 7.68 12.40
N THR A 346 16.98 7.94 12.92
CA THR A 346 16.08 6.92 13.47
C THR A 346 15.64 5.91 12.41
N ALA A 347 15.28 6.36 11.21
CA ALA A 347 14.91 5.47 10.12
C ALA A 347 16.09 4.59 9.67
N THR A 348 17.30 5.15 9.64
CA THR A 348 18.53 4.42 9.31
C THR A 348 18.82 3.34 10.36
N LEU A 349 18.68 3.66 11.65
CA LEU A 349 18.79 2.71 12.75
C LEU A 349 17.78 1.57 12.64
N PHE A 350 16.51 1.89 12.36
CA PHE A 350 15.45 0.89 12.23
C PHE A 350 15.66 -0.01 11.02
N ALA A 351 16.07 0.56 9.88
CA ALA A 351 16.39 -0.22 8.68
C ALA A 351 17.57 -1.18 8.93
N GLY A 352 18.62 -0.72 9.62
CA GLY A 352 19.75 -1.55 10.01
C GLY A 352 19.35 -2.70 10.93
N ALA A 353 18.50 -2.44 11.92
CA ALA A 353 18.01 -3.44 12.86
C ALA A 353 17.04 -4.44 12.21
N LEU A 354 16.16 -3.98 11.32
CA LEU A 354 15.29 -4.85 10.52
C LEU A 354 16.12 -5.78 9.63
N ALA A 355 17.14 -5.26 8.95
CA ALA A 355 18.05 -6.06 8.14
C ALA A 355 18.82 -7.10 8.97
N ALA A 356 19.23 -6.75 10.20
CA ALA A 356 19.89 -7.67 11.13
C ALA A 356 18.96 -8.78 11.63
N ASN A 357 17.67 -8.47 11.88
CA ASN A 357 16.68 -9.47 12.26
C ASN A 357 16.36 -10.47 11.15
N ASN A 358 16.36 -10.01 9.91
CA ASN A 358 16.11 -10.86 8.75
C ASN A 358 17.33 -11.74 8.42
N ASN A 359 18.53 -11.27 8.77
CA ASN A 359 19.79 -11.99 8.59
C ASN A 359 20.44 -12.25 9.95
N PRO A 360 19.85 -13.07 10.83
CA PRO A 360 20.53 -13.44 12.07
C PRO A 360 21.89 -14.03 11.69
N PRO A 361 22.98 -13.72 12.43
CA PRO A 361 24.29 -14.27 12.16
C PRO A 361 24.24 -15.79 12.34
N THR A 362 23.92 -16.51 11.27
CA THR A 362 23.95 -17.96 11.24
C THR A 362 25.38 -18.37 10.96
N THR A 363 26.01 -18.98 11.96
CA THR A 363 26.70 -20.24 11.70
C THR A 363 25.73 -21.11 10.89
N SER A 364 25.97 -21.21 9.58
CA SER A 364 25.30 -22.10 8.61
C SER A 364 23.77 -22.13 8.60
N SER A 365 23.15 -21.23 7.84
CA SER A 365 22.14 -21.52 6.79
C SER A 365 21.35 -20.26 6.48
N LYS A 366 21.22 -19.96 5.18
CA LYS A 366 20.57 -18.77 4.64
C LYS A 366 19.05 -18.89 4.83
N LYS A 367 18.39 -17.87 5.39
CA LYS A 367 16.93 -17.73 5.29
C LYS A 367 16.56 -16.42 4.59
N ASN A 368 15.76 -16.59 3.55
CA ASN A 368 15.23 -15.58 2.62
C ASN A 368 14.07 -14.79 3.26
N PRO A 369 13.61 -13.69 2.61
CA PRO A 369 12.48 -12.85 3.07
C PRO A 369 11.24 -13.66 3.50
N ARG A 370 10.59 -13.21 4.57
CA ARG A 370 9.39 -13.85 5.13
C ARG A 370 8.17 -13.57 4.24
N LYS A 371 7.92 -14.48 3.31
CA LYS A 371 6.58 -14.84 2.84
C LYS A 371 5.70 -14.99 4.09
N LEU A 372 4.51 -14.38 4.11
CA LEU A 372 3.47 -14.76 5.06
C LEU A 372 3.31 -16.28 4.89
N GLU A 373 3.65 -17.06 5.93
CA GLU A 373 3.66 -18.52 5.89
C GLU A 373 2.21 -19.03 5.80
N ILE A 374 1.62 -18.90 4.62
CA ILE A 374 0.38 -19.56 4.26
C ILE A 374 0.80 -20.93 3.74
N ARG A 375 0.33 -21.94 4.47
CA ARG A 375 0.77 -23.32 4.47
C ARG A 375 0.73 -23.89 3.05
N SER A 376 1.87 -23.93 2.37
CA SER A 376 1.99 -24.54 1.05
C SER A 376 1.80 -26.05 1.21
N GLN A 377 0.74 -26.60 0.62
CA GLN A 377 0.55 -28.05 0.54
C GLN A 377 1.48 -28.60 -0.55
N SER A 378 2.72 -28.96 -0.21
CA SER A 378 3.63 -29.62 -1.15
C SER A 378 3.74 -31.11 -0.83
N SER A 379 3.21 -31.93 -1.73
CA SER A 379 3.56 -33.34 -1.91
C SER A 379 4.96 -33.45 -2.52
N THR A 380 5.83 -34.22 -1.88
CA THR A 380 7.27 -34.35 -2.17
C THR A 380 7.60 -35.11 -3.47
N SER A 381 8.47 -34.55 -4.31
CA SER A 381 9.37 -35.34 -5.17
C SER A 381 10.71 -34.60 -5.36
N SER A 382 11.82 -35.32 -5.24
CA SER A 382 13.19 -34.79 -5.11
C SER A 382 14.04 -35.12 -6.33
N THR A 383 14.67 -34.11 -6.94
CA THR A 383 15.82 -34.28 -7.85
C THR A 383 16.82 -33.13 -7.71
N SER A 384 18.10 -33.49 -7.64
CA SER A 384 19.24 -32.63 -7.34
C SER A 384 19.92 -32.06 -8.60
N SER A 385 20.33 -30.79 -8.60
CA SER A 385 21.37 -30.29 -9.50
C SER A 385 22.19 -29.13 -8.90
N THR A 386 23.44 -29.06 -9.36
CA THR A 386 24.62 -28.34 -8.81
C THR A 386 24.70 -26.87 -9.27
N PRO A 387 25.21 -25.90 -8.47
CA PRO A 387 25.24 -24.48 -8.85
C PRO A 387 26.56 -24.04 -9.56
N PRO A 388 26.51 -23.01 -10.43
CA PRO A 388 27.68 -22.41 -11.10
C PRO A 388 28.36 -21.27 -10.29
N PRO A 389 29.59 -20.84 -10.67
CA PRO A 389 30.43 -19.92 -9.87
C PRO A 389 30.06 -18.42 -10.00
N PRO A 390 30.47 -17.57 -9.04
CA PRO A 390 30.06 -16.16 -8.98
C PRO A 390 30.95 -15.20 -9.80
N PRO A 391 30.39 -14.09 -10.33
CA PRO A 391 31.14 -13.04 -11.04
C PRO A 391 31.77 -11.97 -10.11
N PRO A 392 32.75 -11.18 -10.62
CA PRO A 392 33.60 -10.29 -9.81
C PRO A 392 32.91 -8.97 -9.39
N SER A 393 33.27 -8.46 -8.22
CA SER A 393 32.63 -7.32 -7.53
C SER A 393 33.38 -5.99 -7.71
N ILE A 394 32.62 -4.88 -7.82
CA ILE A 394 33.08 -3.48 -7.90
C ILE A 394 32.99 -2.83 -6.49
N PRO A 395 33.89 -1.89 -6.09
CA PRO A 395 34.00 -1.44 -4.71
C PRO A 395 32.84 -0.51 -4.31
N THR A 396 32.14 -0.87 -3.22
CA THR A 396 31.05 -0.09 -2.63
C THR A 396 31.58 0.67 -1.39
N THR A 397 31.21 1.94 -1.26
CA THR A 397 31.41 2.77 -0.08
C THR A 397 31.01 2.03 1.20
N THR A 398 31.84 2.11 2.24
CA THR A 398 31.73 1.43 3.54
C THR A 398 30.33 1.53 4.17
N THR A 399 29.47 0.58 3.85
CA THR A 399 28.17 0.37 4.48
C THR A 399 28.41 -0.31 5.83
N THR A 400 28.13 0.37 6.93
CA THR A 400 28.15 -0.25 8.27
C THR A 400 27.28 -1.50 8.23
N PRO A 401 27.77 -2.67 8.68
CA PRO A 401 27.00 -3.89 8.65
C PRO A 401 25.68 -3.72 9.42
N PRO A 402 24.58 -4.36 8.98
CA PRO A 402 23.31 -4.30 9.68
C PRO A 402 23.49 -4.82 11.11
N ARG A 403 22.98 -4.07 12.09
CA ARG A 403 23.09 -4.38 13.53
C ARG A 403 21.76 -4.10 14.21
N LEU A 404 21.43 -4.92 15.21
CA LEU A 404 20.31 -4.66 16.12
C LEU A 404 20.56 -3.39 16.93
N LEU A 405 19.49 -2.80 17.46
CA LEU A 405 19.58 -1.60 18.29
C LEU A 405 20.19 -1.92 19.65
N THR A 406 21.22 -1.17 20.01
CA THR A 406 21.86 -1.18 21.34
C THR A 406 21.53 0.05 22.17
N THR A 407 20.87 1.04 21.57
CA THR A 407 20.49 2.31 22.21
C THR A 407 19.15 2.81 21.66
N PHE A 408 18.40 3.55 22.48
CA PHE A 408 17.17 4.20 22.03
C PHE A 408 17.48 5.48 21.23
N PRO A 409 16.77 5.77 20.13
CA PRO A 409 16.91 7.01 19.36
C PRO A 409 16.24 8.21 20.06
N TYR A 410 16.87 8.70 21.14
CA TYR A 410 16.38 9.81 21.94
C TYR A 410 16.15 11.09 21.13
N LEU A 411 15.23 11.93 21.59
CA LEU A 411 14.98 13.25 21.00
C LEU A 411 16.22 14.15 21.15
N PRO A 412 16.50 15.04 20.19
CA PRO A 412 17.61 15.99 20.30
C PRO A 412 17.45 16.88 21.56
N PRO A 413 18.51 17.08 22.37
CA PRO A 413 18.43 17.95 23.55
C PRO A 413 17.98 19.38 23.25
N SER A 414 18.24 19.85 22.02
CA SER A 414 17.81 21.17 21.55
C SER A 414 16.30 21.33 21.41
N ILE A 415 15.52 20.23 21.33
CA ILE A 415 14.06 20.29 21.29
C ILE A 415 13.41 19.99 22.63
N THR A 416 14.12 19.31 23.54
CA THR A 416 13.63 18.91 24.87
C THR A 416 13.76 20.05 25.89
N THR A 417 13.20 21.21 25.55
CA THR A 417 13.34 22.46 26.31
C THR A 417 12.12 22.83 27.15
N CYS A 418 11.09 21.97 27.23
CA CYS A 418 9.94 22.23 28.10
C CYS A 418 10.37 22.45 29.56
N VAL A 419 9.91 23.56 30.16
CA VAL A 419 10.24 23.98 31.54
C VAL A 419 9.07 23.83 32.51
N LEU A 420 7.95 23.23 32.07
CA LEU A 420 6.78 23.06 32.94
C LEU A 420 7.15 22.18 34.14
N PRO A 421 6.83 22.58 35.39
CA PRO A 421 7.18 21.80 36.57
C PRO A 421 6.69 20.34 36.52
N SER A 422 5.50 20.10 35.97
CA SER A 422 4.93 18.75 35.77
C SER A 422 5.72 17.88 34.79
N CYS A 423 6.55 18.47 33.93
CA CYS A 423 7.36 17.77 32.94
C CYS A 423 8.75 17.38 33.48
N ILE A 424 9.21 18.01 34.56
CA ILE A 424 10.54 17.77 35.13
C ILE A 424 10.76 16.28 35.48
N PRO A 425 9.84 15.59 36.19
CA PRO A 425 10.06 14.18 36.56
C PRO A 425 10.29 13.26 35.37
N HIS A 426 9.55 13.46 34.27
CA HIS A 426 9.69 12.67 33.04
C HIS A 426 11.01 12.92 32.31
N LYS A 427 11.56 14.13 32.42
CA LYS A 427 12.83 14.51 31.78
C LYS A 427 14.04 14.11 32.60
N SER A 428 13.92 14.08 33.92
CA SER A 428 15.01 13.76 34.84
C SER A 428 15.29 12.26 34.99
N ASP A 429 14.36 11.38 34.61
CA ASP A 429 14.58 9.95 34.67
C ASP A 429 15.66 9.53 33.64
N PRO A 430 16.85 9.10 34.08
CA PRO A 430 17.93 8.71 33.18
C PRO A 430 17.61 7.43 32.40
N ARG A 431 16.68 6.61 32.90
CA ARG A 431 16.22 5.41 32.23
C ARG A 431 15.10 5.77 31.26
N GLY A 432 14.17 6.64 31.62
CA GLY A 432 13.01 7.01 30.79
C GLY A 432 13.31 7.69 29.45
N LEU A 433 12.27 8.22 28.80
CA LEU A 433 12.34 8.86 27.47
C LEU A 433 13.21 10.14 27.45
N ARG A 434 13.54 10.72 28.61
CA ARG A 434 14.27 12.00 28.75
C ARG A 434 13.58 13.17 28.04
N ALA A 435 12.28 13.05 27.81
CA ALA A 435 11.43 14.02 27.17
C ALA A 435 10.03 13.93 27.76
N CYS A 436 9.33 15.06 27.88
CA CYS A 436 7.91 15.05 28.24
C CYS A 436 7.03 15.06 26.99
N LYS A 437 5.70 14.89 27.18
CA LYS A 437 4.70 14.98 26.11
C LYS A 437 4.85 16.23 25.22
N HIS A 438 5.05 17.41 25.81
CA HIS A 438 5.20 18.66 25.06
C HIS A 438 6.43 18.69 24.14
N ASP A 439 7.54 18.07 24.57
CA ASP A 439 8.77 17.99 23.78
C ASP A 439 8.57 17.04 22.58
N VAL A 440 7.91 15.91 22.81
CA VAL A 440 7.55 14.94 21.77
C VAL A 440 6.59 15.55 20.76
N GLU A 441 5.50 16.18 21.23
CA GLU A 441 4.55 16.87 20.36
C GLU A 441 5.23 17.94 19.51
N ARG A 442 6.09 18.77 20.12
CA ARG A 442 6.84 19.82 19.41
C ARG A 442 7.71 19.22 18.29
N LEU A 443 8.42 18.13 18.57
CA LEU A 443 9.23 17.43 17.55
C LEU A 443 8.35 16.86 16.44
N LEU A 444 7.25 16.19 16.78
CA LEU A 444 6.36 15.57 15.81
C LEU A 444 5.62 16.61 14.94
N ARG A 445 5.25 17.76 15.50
CA ARG A 445 4.67 18.89 14.74
C ARG A 445 5.65 19.48 13.74
N ALA A 446 6.93 19.50 14.09
CA ALA A 446 7.98 19.95 13.18
C ALA A 446 8.13 19.10 11.90
N SER A 447 7.49 17.92 11.84
CA SER A 447 7.39 17.13 10.61
C SER A 447 6.63 17.81 9.48
N GLY A 448 5.68 18.70 9.80
CA GLY A 448 4.70 19.23 8.85
C GLY A 448 3.64 18.21 8.39
N LEU A 449 3.63 17.00 8.97
CA LEU A 449 2.69 15.91 8.67
C LEU A 449 1.73 15.60 9.84
N TYR A 450 1.79 16.41 10.90
CA TYR A 450 1.08 16.18 12.15
C TYR A 450 -0.44 16.18 11.96
N SER A 451 -1.00 14.99 11.91
CA SER A 451 -2.42 14.71 11.70
C SER A 451 -2.80 13.45 12.45
N TYR A 452 -4.11 13.21 12.64
CA TYR A 452 -4.60 12.00 13.30
C TYR A 452 -4.05 10.72 12.66
N GLU A 453 -4.15 10.60 11.34
CA GLU A 453 -3.68 9.39 10.63
C GLU A 453 -2.17 9.22 10.70
N TRP A 454 -1.42 10.31 10.62
CA TRP A 454 0.04 10.26 10.74
C TRP A 454 0.50 9.89 12.15
N LEU A 455 -0.15 10.43 13.19
CA LEU A 455 0.14 10.06 14.59
C LEU A 455 -0.17 8.59 14.88
N ARG A 456 -1.20 8.01 14.24
CA ARG A 456 -1.45 6.56 14.32
C ARG A 456 -0.31 5.74 13.75
N GLN A 457 0.30 6.18 12.64
CA GLN A 457 1.48 5.52 12.06
C GLN A 457 2.69 5.60 13.01
N GLU A 458 2.94 6.77 13.58
CA GLU A 458 4.01 6.94 14.58
C GLU A 458 3.74 6.10 15.84
N ARG A 459 2.50 6.02 16.32
CA ARG A 459 2.15 5.13 17.44
C ARG A 459 2.54 3.67 17.16
N ILE A 460 2.21 3.15 15.97
CA ILE A 460 2.55 1.77 15.58
C ILE A 460 4.07 1.58 15.51
N ARG A 461 4.78 2.58 15.00
CA ARG A 461 6.25 2.58 14.92
C ARG A 461 6.91 2.43 16.28
N TRP A 462 6.34 3.02 17.34
CA TRP A 462 6.85 2.96 18.72
C TRP A 462 6.25 1.84 19.57
N HIS A 463 5.50 0.89 18.98
CA HIS A 463 4.92 -0.23 19.75
C HIS A 463 6.02 -1.05 20.46
N PRO A 464 5.91 -1.30 21.79
CA PRO A 464 7.00 -1.89 22.57
C PRO A 464 7.43 -3.26 22.03
N ASP A 465 6.49 -4.13 21.63
CA ASP A 465 6.85 -5.42 21.04
C ASP A 465 7.58 -5.33 19.71
N ARG A 466 7.14 -4.44 18.81
CA ARG A 466 7.79 -4.24 17.50
C ARG A 466 9.18 -3.69 17.70
N PHE A 467 9.33 -2.68 18.57
CA PHE A 467 10.61 -2.08 18.90
C PHE A 467 11.56 -3.07 19.59
N GLY A 468 11.07 -3.87 20.54
CA GLY A 468 11.86 -4.88 21.24
C GLY A 468 12.44 -5.96 20.33
N ARG A 469 11.74 -6.31 19.24
CA ARG A 469 12.29 -7.20 18.21
C ARG A 469 13.51 -6.58 17.52
N LEU A 470 13.55 -5.26 17.33
CA LEU A 470 14.68 -4.54 16.72
C LEU A 470 15.90 -4.44 17.65
N CYS A 471 15.74 -4.72 18.94
CA CYS A 471 16.79 -4.56 19.93
C CYS A 471 17.66 -5.81 20.08
N GLU A 472 18.95 -5.60 20.35
CA GLU A 472 19.85 -6.64 20.81
C GLU A 472 19.35 -7.21 22.15
N VAL A 473 19.65 -8.49 22.42
CA VAL A 473 19.16 -9.19 23.62
C VAL A 473 19.46 -8.43 24.92
N GLY A 474 20.67 -7.89 25.06
CA GLY A 474 21.07 -7.12 26.26
C GLY A 474 20.38 -5.77 26.41
N PHE A 475 19.84 -5.20 25.31
CA PHE A 475 19.12 -3.92 25.32
C PHE A 475 17.60 -4.10 25.21
N ARG A 476 17.09 -5.30 24.93
CA ARG A 476 15.69 -5.53 24.56
C ARG A 476 14.68 -5.05 25.58
N GLU A 477 14.88 -5.37 26.85
CA GLU A 477 13.93 -4.99 27.92
C GLU A 477 13.98 -3.49 28.20
N GLU A 478 15.17 -2.88 28.20
CA GLU A 478 15.32 -1.44 28.36
C GLU A 478 14.70 -0.69 27.15
N GLY A 479 14.98 -1.15 25.94
CA GLY A 479 14.42 -0.61 24.69
C GLY A 479 12.90 -0.72 24.63
N ARG A 480 12.31 -1.85 25.06
CA ARG A 480 10.85 -2.02 25.20
C ARG A 480 10.26 -1.01 26.15
N ARG A 481 10.87 -0.84 27.33
CA ARG A 481 10.41 0.08 28.37
C ARG A 481 10.40 1.53 27.88
N VAL A 482 11.47 1.99 27.23
CA VAL A 482 11.53 3.35 26.68
C VAL A 482 10.58 3.54 25.49
N ALA A 483 10.43 2.53 24.63
CA ALA A 483 9.46 2.55 23.54
C ALA A 483 8.01 2.59 24.04
N GLU A 484 7.70 1.91 25.16
CA GLU A 484 6.39 1.97 25.81
C GLU A 484 6.06 3.39 26.32
N GLU A 485 7.04 4.10 26.89
CA GLU A 485 6.85 5.51 27.28
C GLU A 485 6.57 6.40 26.07
N MET A 486 7.34 6.25 24.98
CA MET A 486 7.09 6.97 23.73
C MET A 486 5.70 6.63 23.16
N PHE A 487 5.32 5.36 23.15
CA PHE A 487 4.01 4.89 22.70
C PHE A 487 2.87 5.54 23.48
N LYS A 488 2.96 5.59 24.82
CA LYS A 488 1.96 6.24 25.69
C LYS A 488 1.82 7.73 25.39
N VAL A 489 2.95 8.41 25.14
CA VAL A 489 2.93 9.83 24.77
C VAL A 489 2.24 10.02 23.42
N VAL A 490 2.59 9.24 22.39
CA VAL A 490 1.97 9.36 21.06
C VAL A 490 0.49 8.96 21.09
N ASP A 491 0.11 7.95 21.88
CA ASP A 491 -1.28 7.54 22.08
C ASP A 491 -2.14 8.66 22.70
N ALA A 492 -1.61 9.35 23.71
CA ALA A 492 -2.27 10.53 24.28
C ALA A 492 -2.46 11.65 23.25
N LEU A 493 -1.47 11.89 22.38
CA LEU A 493 -1.57 12.87 21.30
C LEU A 493 -2.62 12.47 20.24
N VAL A 494 -2.72 11.19 19.90
CA VAL A 494 -3.79 10.67 19.01
C VAL A 494 -5.16 10.97 19.59
N GLY A 495 -5.36 10.70 20.89
CA GLY A 495 -6.63 10.96 21.58
C GLY A 495 -7.01 12.45 21.61
N GLU A 496 -6.05 13.34 21.77
CA GLU A 496 -6.29 14.79 21.77
C GLU A 496 -6.68 15.33 20.40
N VAL A 497 -5.97 14.91 19.34
CA VAL A 497 -6.32 15.27 17.96
C VAL A 497 -7.70 14.71 17.60
N GLN A 498 -8.03 13.49 18.02
CA GLN A 498 -9.33 12.87 17.78
C GLN A 498 -10.46 13.60 18.53
N ALA A 499 -10.23 14.03 19.76
CA ALA A 499 -11.21 14.75 20.57
C ALA A 499 -11.45 16.19 20.09
N GLY A 500 -10.73 16.64 19.06
CA GLY A 500 -10.75 18.04 18.60
C GLY A 500 -10.34 19.02 19.70
N ARG A 501 -9.69 18.54 20.77
CA ARG A 501 -9.24 19.40 21.86
C ARG A 501 -8.09 20.23 21.32
N ARG A 502 -8.35 21.52 21.18
CA ARG A 502 -7.31 22.53 21.03
C ARG A 502 -6.53 22.51 22.35
N VAL A 503 -5.30 21.99 22.30
CA VAL A 503 -4.34 22.01 23.41
C VAL A 503 -3.72 23.40 23.49
#